data_AF-A0A4Q9LGY6-F1
#
_entry.id   AF-A0A4Q9LGY6-F1
#
_cell.length_a   1.000
_cell.length_b   1.000
_cell.length_c   1.000
_cell.angle_alpha   90.00
_cell.angle_beta   90.00
_cell.angle_gamma   90.00
#
_symmetry.space_group_name_H-M   'P 1'
#
loop_
_entity.id
_entity.type
_entity.pdbx_description
1 polymer ?
#
loop_
_entity_poly.entity_id
_entity_poly.type
_entity_poly.pdbx_seq_one_letter_code
_entity_poly.pdbx_strand_id
1 'polypeptide(L)'
;MNKYDIIYHNIHERAMNDEDFKLYIKEINETCQRQGILTPIFVMDNARIHHYRGLNDDEEIASYRIKYLPPYSQFLNPIENVLSVWENKVIQGSARSELRL
;
A
#
# COMPACT_ATOMS: atom_id res chain seq x y z
N MET A 1 -7.46 -9.88 -16.51
CA MET A 1 -6.35 -9.74 -15.55
C MET A 1 -5.76 -8.34 -15.72
N ASN A 2 -5.54 -7.59 -14.64
CA ASN A 2 -4.84 -6.30 -14.73
C ASN A 2 -3.43 -6.57 -15.27
N LYS A 3 -2.90 -5.68 -16.11
CA LYS A 3 -1.57 -5.80 -16.73
C LYS A 3 -0.42 -5.88 -15.70
N TYR A 4 -0.62 -5.41 -14.47
CA TYR A 4 0.47 -5.16 -13.51
C TYR A 4 0.39 -5.90 -12.16
N ASP A 5 -0.62 -6.76 -11.93
CA ASP A 5 -0.84 -7.52 -10.67
C ASP A 5 -0.36 -6.79 -9.38
N ILE A 6 0.39 -7.43 -8.49
CA ILE A 6 1.02 -6.78 -7.32
C ILE A 6 2.30 -6.08 -7.79
N ILE A 7 2.34 -4.76 -7.68
CA ILE A 7 3.47 -3.94 -8.12
C ILE A 7 4.59 -3.92 -7.07
N TYR A 8 4.22 -3.80 -5.80
CA TYR A 8 5.12 -3.68 -4.67
C TYR A 8 4.43 -4.20 -3.40
N HIS A 9 5.19 -4.84 -2.52
CA HIS A 9 4.76 -5.19 -1.17
C HIS A 9 5.99 -5.23 -0.26
N ASN A 10 5.78 -4.95 1.02
CA ASN A 10 6.81 -5.09 2.06
C ASN A 10 6.20 -5.73 3.30
N ILE A 11 6.98 -6.56 4.00
CA ILE A 11 6.58 -7.23 5.23
C ILE A 11 7.35 -6.57 6.38
N HIS A 12 6.62 -6.10 7.39
CA HIS A 12 7.19 -5.42 8.54
C HIS A 12 6.98 -6.25 9.81
N GLU A 13 8.06 -6.52 10.54
CA GLU A 13 7.99 -7.22 11.84
C GLU A 13 7.41 -6.34 12.97
N ARG A 14 7.32 -5.03 12.74
CA ARG A 14 6.89 -4.03 13.72
C ARG A 14 5.84 -3.10 13.11
N ALA A 15 5.10 -2.41 13.98
CA ALA A 15 4.18 -1.37 13.53
C ALA A 15 4.94 -0.27 12.76
N MET A 16 4.44 0.09 11.59
CA MET A 16 4.98 1.20 10.81
C MET A 16 4.79 2.52 11.55
N ASN A 17 5.84 3.34 11.55
CA ASN A 17 5.76 4.74 11.90
C ASN A 17 5.67 5.65 10.66
N ASP A 18 5.61 6.95 10.88
CA ASP A 18 5.46 7.94 9.82
C ASP A 18 6.63 7.96 8.81
N GLU A 19 7.88 7.74 9.27
CA GLU A 19 9.06 7.67 8.40
C GLU A 19 9.09 6.36 7.60
N ASP A 20 8.66 5.25 8.19
CA ASP A 20 8.53 3.96 7.48
C ASP A 20 7.51 4.09 6.34
N PHE A 21 6.37 4.74 6.61
CA PHE A 21 5.34 4.99 5.60
C PHE A 21 5.84 5.93 4.50
N LYS A 22 6.59 6.97 4.88
CA LYS A 22 7.23 7.90 3.94
C LYS A 22 8.15 7.17 2.97
N LEU A 23 9.03 6.31 3.48
CA LEU A 23 9.93 5.49 2.67
C LEU A 23 9.15 4.57 1.74
N TYR A 24 8.14 3.88 2.27
CA TYR A 24 7.28 2.97 1.50
C TYR A 24 6.63 3.66 0.29
N ILE A 25 6.14 4.88 0.44
CA ILE A 25 5.52 5.65 -0.64
C ILE A 25 6.52 6.07 -1.73
N LYS A 26 7.78 6.34 -1.37
CA LYS A 26 8.83 6.61 -2.36
C LYS A 26 9.19 5.34 -3.13
N GLU A 27 9.40 4.23 -2.44
CA GLU A 27 9.77 2.94 -3.04
C GLU A 27 8.70 2.42 -4.02
N ILE A 28 7.42 2.54 -3.68
CA ILE A 28 6.34 2.14 -4.60
C ILE A 28 6.28 3.04 -5.83
N ASN A 29 6.53 4.35 -5.70
CA ASN A 29 6.55 5.28 -6.83
C ASN A 29 7.73 5.01 -7.76
N GLU A 30 8.93 4.79 -7.22
CA GLU A 30 10.10 4.34 -7.99
C GLU A 30 9.83 3.03 -8.72
N THR A 31 9.14 2.09 -8.07
CA THR A 31 8.77 0.80 -8.68
C THR A 31 7.77 1.00 -9.82
N CYS A 32 6.77 1.87 -9.65
CA CYS A 32 5.85 2.27 -10.71
C CYS A 32 6.61 2.83 -11.92
N GLN A 33 7.55 3.75 -11.71
CA GLN A 33 8.36 4.34 -12.79
C GLN A 33 9.19 3.29 -13.52
N ARG A 34 9.87 2.39 -12.78
CA ARG A 34 10.64 1.27 -13.35
C ARG A 34 9.79 0.33 -14.20
N GLN A 35 8.50 0.17 -13.86
CA GLN A 35 7.54 -0.64 -14.61
C GLN A 35 6.82 0.13 -15.73
N GLY A 36 7.18 1.40 -15.98
CA GLY A 36 6.59 2.24 -17.02
C GLY A 36 5.23 2.85 -16.66
N ILE A 37 4.86 2.86 -15.37
CA ILE A 37 3.67 3.55 -14.86
C ILE A 37 4.09 4.99 -14.51
N LEU A 38 4.01 5.87 -15.50
CA LEU A 38 4.59 7.23 -15.41
C LEU A 38 3.76 8.20 -14.55
N THR A 39 2.44 8.00 -14.47
CA THR A 39 1.53 8.89 -13.75
C THR A 39 0.60 8.10 -12.82
N PRO A 40 1.14 7.42 -11.79
CA PRO A 40 0.33 6.64 -10.88
C PRO A 40 -0.63 7.54 -10.10
N ILE A 41 -1.81 7.00 -9.78
CA ILE A 41 -2.73 7.58 -8.81
C ILE A 41 -2.81 6.58 -7.66
N PHE A 42 -2.34 6.98 -6.49
CA PHE A 42 -2.40 6.15 -5.30
C PHE A 42 -3.74 6.35 -4.61
N VAL A 43 -4.56 5.30 -4.58
CA VAL A 43 -5.84 5.30 -3.85
C VAL A 43 -5.63 4.57 -2.54
N MET A 44 -5.89 5.26 -1.43
CA MET A 44 -5.72 4.73 -0.07
C MET A 44 -7.02 4.86 0.73
N ASP A 45 -7.20 4.02 1.73
CA ASP A 45 -8.27 4.22 2.71
C ASP A 45 -7.98 5.45 3.59
N ASN A 46 -8.94 5.83 4.43
CA ASN A 46 -8.84 7.03 5.25
C ASN A 46 -8.10 6.82 6.58
N ALA A 47 -7.20 5.85 6.68
CA ALA A 47 -6.45 5.57 7.91
C ALA A 47 -5.59 6.77 8.33
N ARG A 48 -5.45 7.00 9.64
CA ARG A 48 -4.70 8.15 10.19
C ARG A 48 -3.25 8.20 9.74
N ILE A 49 -2.61 7.03 9.60
CA ILE A 49 -1.22 6.89 9.16
C ILE A 49 -1.00 7.44 7.74
N HIS A 50 -2.05 7.45 6.89
CA HIS A 50 -1.98 7.99 5.54
C HIS A 50 -2.06 9.52 5.50
N HIS A 51 -2.50 10.16 6.59
CA HIS A 51 -2.63 11.62 6.71
C HIS A 51 -1.47 12.24 7.48
N TYR A 52 -0.30 11.59 7.50
CA TYR A 52 0.88 12.12 8.14
C TYR A 52 1.19 13.54 7.63
N ARG A 53 1.35 14.49 8.57
CA ARG A 53 1.53 15.91 8.24
C ARG A 53 2.77 16.16 7.37
N GLY A 54 3.84 15.42 7.62
CA GLY A 54 5.10 15.57 6.90
C GLY A 54 5.08 15.03 5.46
N LEU A 55 3.97 14.43 4.98
CA LEU A 55 3.80 14.13 3.55
C LEU A 55 3.73 15.41 2.72
N ASN A 56 3.16 16.49 3.27
CA ASN A 56 3.09 17.79 2.59
C ASN A 56 4.39 18.59 2.72
N ASP A 57 5.22 18.29 3.73
CA ASP A 57 6.51 18.94 3.95
C ASP A 57 7.61 18.34 3.04
N ASP A 58 7.40 17.14 2.51
CA ASP A 58 8.27 16.51 1.52
C ASP A 58 7.79 16.86 0.10
N GLU A 59 8.51 17.76 -0.57
CA GLU A 59 8.15 18.25 -1.93
C GLU A 59 7.97 17.13 -2.95
N GLU A 60 8.73 16.05 -2.81
CA GLU A 60 8.65 14.90 -3.70
C GLU A 60 7.30 14.20 -3.53
N ILE A 61 6.93 13.88 -2.29
CA ILE A 61 5.67 13.20 -1.99
C ILE A 61 4.47 14.10 -2.25
N ALA A 62 4.59 15.40 -1.97
CA ALA A 62 3.56 16.38 -2.28
C ALA A 62 3.25 16.46 -3.79
N SER A 63 4.19 16.06 -4.66
CA SER A 63 3.96 15.94 -6.11
C SER A 63 3.15 14.70 -6.52
N TYR A 64 3.01 13.71 -5.63
CA TYR A 64 2.34 12.45 -5.93
C TYR A 64 0.81 12.62 -5.92
N ARG A 65 0.12 11.90 -6.82
CA ARG A 65 -1.34 11.96 -6.93
C ARG A 65 -1.99 10.97 -5.96
N ILE A 66 -2.10 11.36 -4.70
CA ILE A 66 -2.74 10.55 -3.66
C ILE A 66 -4.23 10.94 -3.53
N LYS A 67 -5.10 9.93 -3.44
CA LYS A 67 -6.53 10.06 -3.23
C LYS A 67 -6.95 9.18 -2.06
N TYR A 68 -7.74 9.76 -1.16
CA TYR A 68 -8.29 9.04 -0.01
C TYR A 68 -9.75 8.70 -0.27
N LEU A 69 -10.13 7.48 0.09
CA LEU A 69 -11.54 7.09 0.14
C LEU A 69 -12.24 7.82 1.30
N PRO A 70 -13.58 8.01 1.23
CA PRO A 70 -14.32 8.53 2.38
C PRO A 70 -14.20 7.61 3.60
N PRO A 71 -14.38 8.12 4.83
CA PRO A 71 -14.46 7.28 6.02
C PRO A 71 -15.47 6.14 5.86
N TYR A 72 -15.13 4.95 6.38
CA TYR A 72 -15.99 3.76 6.37
C TYR A 72 -16.36 3.21 4.98
N SER A 73 -15.55 3.51 3.96
CA SER A 73 -15.78 3.09 2.56
C SER A 73 -15.00 1.84 2.16
N GLN A 74 -14.80 0.88 3.06
CA GLN A 74 -13.98 -0.31 2.79
C GLN A 74 -14.48 -1.10 1.57
N PHE A 75 -15.80 -1.13 1.34
CA PHE A 75 -16.39 -1.75 0.16
C PHE A 75 -15.96 -1.12 -1.19
N LEU A 76 -15.43 0.11 -1.17
CA LEU A 76 -14.85 0.78 -2.35
C LEU A 76 -13.37 0.49 -2.54
N ASN A 77 -12.69 -0.09 -1.54
CA ASN A 77 -11.26 -0.35 -1.56
C ASN A 77 -10.98 -1.72 -2.21
N PRO A 78 -10.41 -1.78 -3.45
CA PRO A 78 -10.26 -3.05 -4.16
C PRO A 78 -9.32 -4.03 -3.47
N ILE A 79 -8.41 -3.56 -2.61
CA ILE A 79 -7.47 -4.42 -1.88
C ILE A 79 -8.18 -5.36 -0.90
N GLU A 80 -9.34 -4.98 -0.37
CA GLU A 80 -10.13 -5.81 0.55
C GLU A 80 -10.58 -7.12 -0.12
N ASN A 81 -10.89 -7.07 -1.42
CA ASN A 81 -11.22 -8.27 -2.19
C ASN A 81 -10.01 -9.19 -2.37
N VAL A 82 -8.80 -8.63 -2.48
CA VAL A 82 -7.56 -9.41 -2.60
C VAL A 82 -7.19 -10.01 -1.25
N LEU A 83 -7.27 -9.23 -0.18
CA LEU A 83 -6.97 -9.67 1.18
C LEU A 83 -7.91 -10.77 1.64
N SER A 84 -9.22 -10.65 1.40
CA SER A 84 -10.18 -11.71 1.75
C SER A 84 -9.87 -13.05 1.07
N VAL A 85 -9.44 -13.05 -0.20
CA VAL A 85 -8.99 -14.27 -0.88
C VAL A 85 -7.69 -14.80 -0.29
N TRP A 86 -6.74 -13.91 0.02
CA TRP A 86 -5.46 -14.28 0.60
C TRP A 86 -5.59 -14.87 2.00
N GLU A 87 -6.36 -14.24 2.89
CA GLU A 87 -6.64 -14.72 4.24
C GLU A 87 -7.25 -16.13 4.23
N ASN A 88 -8.25 -16.36 3.37
CA ASN A 88 -8.85 -17.68 3.20
C ASN A 88 -7.83 -18.74 2.81
N LYS A 89 -6.88 -18.41 1.92
CA LYS A 89 -5.78 -19.31 1.54
C LYS A 89 -4.82 -19.57 2.70
N VAL A 90 -4.47 -18.54 3.47
CA VAL A 90 -3.58 -18.68 4.64
C VAL A 90 -4.22 -19.59 5.70
N ILE A 91 -5.50 -19.39 6.00
CA ILE A 91 -6.27 -20.21 6.95
C ILE A 91 -6.30 -21.68 6.50
N GLN A 92 -6.64 -21.93 5.23
CA GLN A 92 -6.68 -23.29 4.68
C GLN A 92 -5.29 -23.94 4.64
N GLY A 93 -4.25 -23.15 4.37
CA GLY A 93 -2.87 -23.59 4.35
C GLY A 93 -2.32 -24.00 5.72
N SER A 94 -3.05 -23.74 6.81
CA SER A 94 -2.63 -24.07 8.18
C SER A 94 -1.21 -23.59 8.50
N ALA A 95 -0.82 -22.42 7.99
CA ALA A 95 0.50 -21.85 8.19
C ALA A 95 0.77 -21.65 9.69
N ARG A 96 1.85 -22.23 10.21
CA ARG A 96 2.21 -22.20 11.66
C ARG A 96 3.42 -21.34 11.99
N SER A 97 4.09 -20.80 10.97
CA SER A 97 5.27 -19.96 11.12
C SER A 97 5.43 -19.09 9.88
N GLU A 98 5.91 -17.86 10.07
CA GLU A 98 6.46 -17.07 8.96
C GLU A 98 7.77 -17.72 8.50
N LEU A 99 7.88 -18.02 7.20
CA LEU A 99 9.16 -18.34 6.58
C LEU A 99 9.99 -17.05 6.60
N ARG A 100 11.00 -16.99 7.47
CA ARG A 100 12.04 -15.95 7.40
C ARG A 100 12.81 -16.15 6.09
N LEU A 101 12.45 -15.37 5.06
CA LEU A 101 13.21 -15.25 3.81
C LEU A 101 14.31 -14.18 3.99
#